data_AF-A0A922N2J0-F1
#
_entry.id   AF-A0A922N2J0-F1
#
_cell.length_a   1.000
_cell.length_b   1.000
_cell.length_c   1.000
_cell.angle_alpha   90.00
_cell.angle_beta   90.00
_cell.angle_gamma   90.00
#
_symmetry.space_group_name_H-M   'P 1'
#
loop_
_entity.id
_entity.type
_entity.pdbx_description
1 polymer ?
#
loop_
_entity_poly.entity_id
_entity_poly.type
_entity_poly.pdbx_seq_one_letter_code
_entity_poly.pdbx_strand_id
1 'polypeptide(L)'
;METADWEYAIHLVYGWYMYYFWIVVIAVGITTRLWSLVWKLYYNTRTYRHLPGFPGGTLKSWGIATLPQAWLRRYLTIPATFGTHCSQPYVGCTIPPRVQSLTIALFVVLNLVLCSCSYRFTEGNLYWPKKSAQFLRFVSDRTGIISLANFPLMWLFGMRNDVLIWMTGWGFGTYNAFHRWVARVATLQAVVHSLGYTLMILSGEGWSSFLVYWTKHYFWNGEIATIAMCALLAFSFYGIRRAHYEMFLVIHIALSIATLWTMYYHVEIFKNGEWNIFIWPCVAIWVFDRVVRMGRILAFSRFPLNTKALVTYDSKSNLIRMEVDGTNNLVAPKPGTYYYIHVLDDVLYAHQNHPFTLAHVLEDVDGSSIMPLSPITDRSTPLSPSSDAGGELDELLASKTPNASSTLVFFIRPYDGFTSRIKSHCLLHPTKLRVLIEGPYGHTVPLQNFTNILFMVGGTGIAVPLSHLASILSSSSHVQSVKIVWAVREYAALVAAFRDFRVLLSDERLELEVHVTREEAKDDVLDEDMKSVRIMSHRPNVHTTIEETAQEAGQQRLAIVACGPALMADQARKASVEMLGRGHCGVEYFEESFKW
;
A
#
# COMPACT_ATOMS: atom_id res chain seq x y z
N MET A 1 -27.82 -19.97 39.18
CA MET A 1 -28.06 -18.63 38.62
C MET A 1 -26.74 -17.88 38.54
N GLU A 2 -26.06 -17.67 39.67
CA GLU A 2 -24.75 -16.99 39.75
C GLU A 2 -23.70 -17.45 38.72
N THR A 3 -23.48 -18.76 38.55
CA THR A 3 -22.50 -19.25 37.56
C THR A 3 -22.88 -18.96 36.12
N ALA A 4 -24.17 -19.09 35.77
CA ALA A 4 -24.63 -18.84 34.40
C ALA A 4 -24.52 -17.35 34.04
N ASP A 5 -24.87 -16.47 34.97
CA ASP A 5 -24.74 -15.02 34.82
C ASP A 5 -23.26 -14.62 34.72
N TRP A 6 -22.40 -15.25 35.53
CA TRP A 6 -20.95 -15.04 35.47
C TRP A 6 -20.37 -15.46 34.12
N GLU A 7 -20.72 -16.66 33.63
CA GLU A 7 -20.25 -17.16 32.32
C GLU A 7 -20.67 -16.23 31.19
N TYR A 8 -21.94 -15.83 31.16
CA TYR A 8 -22.45 -14.89 30.15
C TYR A 8 -21.70 -13.55 30.20
N ALA A 9 -21.51 -12.97 31.39
CA ALA A 9 -20.78 -11.71 31.56
C ALA A 9 -19.32 -11.82 31.10
N ILE A 10 -18.62 -12.90 31.46
CA ILE A 10 -17.22 -13.07 31.05
C ILE A 10 -17.10 -13.28 29.54
N HIS A 11 -18.07 -13.94 28.89
CA HIS A 11 -18.09 -14.10 27.43
C HIS A 11 -18.11 -12.75 26.72
N LEU A 12 -18.99 -11.85 27.16
CA LEU A 12 -19.10 -10.50 26.63
C LEU A 12 -17.84 -9.68 26.87
N VAL A 13 -17.33 -9.71 28.11
CA VAL A 13 -16.09 -9.02 28.48
C VAL A 13 -14.94 -9.45 27.57
N TYR A 14 -14.79 -10.75 27.29
CA TYR A 14 -13.74 -11.26 26.40
C TYR A 14 -13.94 -10.86 24.94
N GLY A 15 -15.18 -10.72 24.48
CA GLY A 15 -15.47 -10.08 23.19
C GLY A 15 -14.94 -8.65 23.12
N TRP A 16 -15.13 -7.86 24.19
CA TRP A 16 -14.66 -6.46 24.25
C TRP A 16 -13.13 -6.32 24.21
N TYR A 17 -12.37 -7.30 24.71
CA TYR A 17 -10.91 -7.30 24.63
C TYR A 17 -10.37 -7.25 23.20
N MET A 18 -11.14 -7.71 22.21
CA MET A 18 -10.75 -7.58 20.80
C MET A 18 -10.63 -6.10 20.41
N TYR A 19 -11.60 -5.29 20.79
CA TYR A 19 -11.59 -3.85 20.50
C TYR A 19 -10.53 -3.12 21.32
N TYR A 20 -10.38 -3.43 22.61
CA TYR A 20 -9.34 -2.80 23.44
C TYR A 20 -7.94 -3.05 22.89
N PHE A 21 -7.66 -4.28 22.46
CA PHE A 21 -6.38 -4.60 21.83
C PHE A 21 -6.11 -3.71 20.61
N TRP A 22 -7.07 -3.63 19.67
CA TRP A 22 -6.89 -2.86 18.45
C TRP A 22 -6.88 -1.35 18.69
N ILE A 23 -7.66 -0.84 19.66
CA ILE A 23 -7.62 0.57 20.07
C ILE A 23 -6.23 0.95 20.56
N VAL A 24 -5.59 0.12 21.40
CA VAL A 24 -4.22 0.36 21.87
C VAL A 24 -3.24 0.36 20.70
N VAL A 25 -3.32 -0.63 19.81
CA VAL A 25 -2.45 -0.71 18.61
C VAL A 25 -2.59 0.53 17.73
N ILE A 26 -3.83 0.95 17.45
CA ILE A 26 -4.14 2.13 16.63
C ILE A 26 -3.67 3.41 17.32
N ALA A 27 -3.86 3.54 18.63
CA ALA A 27 -3.39 4.69 19.41
C ALA A 27 -1.87 4.83 19.35
N VAL A 28 -1.12 3.72 19.42
CA VAL A 28 0.34 3.72 19.18
C VAL A 28 0.67 4.19 17.77
N GLY A 29 -0.08 3.74 16.75
CA GLY A 29 0.08 4.22 15.37
C GLY A 29 -0.16 5.73 15.22
N ILE A 30 -1.23 6.26 15.81
CA ILE A 30 -1.58 7.68 15.77
C ILE A 30 -0.52 8.52 16.49
N THR A 31 -0.13 8.12 17.70
CA THR A 31 0.86 8.85 18.51
C THR A 31 2.23 8.89 17.83
N THR A 32 2.69 7.78 17.25
CA THR A 32 3.95 7.75 16.49
C THR A 32 3.91 8.65 15.25
N ARG A 33 2.78 8.72 14.54
CA ARG A 33 2.61 9.65 13.43
C ARG A 33 2.58 11.10 13.90
N LEU A 34 1.81 11.44 14.93
CA LEU A 34 1.74 12.78 15.49
C LEU A 34 3.12 13.25 15.94
N TRP A 35 3.87 12.38 16.62
CA TRP A 35 5.26 12.65 16.99
C TRP A 35 6.13 12.97 15.77
N SER A 36 6.01 12.19 14.70
CA SER A 36 6.76 12.44 13.46
C SER A 36 6.39 13.78 12.80
N LEU A 37 5.13 14.21 12.90
CA LEU A 37 4.65 15.48 12.36
C LEU A 37 5.12 16.67 13.21
N VAL A 38 5.03 16.57 14.53
CA VAL A 38 5.55 17.59 15.46
C VAL A 38 7.05 17.75 15.28
N TRP A 39 7.78 16.63 15.17
CA TRP A 39 9.22 16.66 14.92
C TRP A 39 9.55 17.33 13.58
N LYS A 40 8.79 17.03 12.51
CA LYS A 40 8.93 17.73 11.23
C LYS A 40 8.73 19.23 11.38
N LEU A 41 7.66 19.68 12.04
CA LEU A 41 7.39 21.10 12.24
C LEU A 41 8.50 21.80 13.04
N TYR A 42 8.99 21.14 14.10
CA TYR A 42 10.05 21.67 14.97
C TYR A 42 11.42 21.76 14.29
N TYR A 43 11.78 20.78 13.45
CA TYR A 43 13.06 20.82 12.74
C TYR A 43 13.01 21.63 11.46
N ASN A 44 11.88 21.68 10.75
CA ASN A 44 11.75 22.49 9.53
C ASN A 44 11.87 24.00 9.84
N THR A 45 11.46 24.46 11.03
CA THR A 45 11.68 25.85 11.46
C THR A 45 13.13 26.19 11.78
N ARG A 46 13.98 25.19 12.05
CA ARG A 46 15.41 25.41 12.38
C ARG A 46 16.32 25.42 11.14
N THR A 47 15.94 24.72 10.07
CA THR A 47 16.72 24.63 8.83
C THR A 47 16.57 25.85 7.91
N TYR A 48 15.59 26.74 8.17
CA TYR A 48 15.35 27.96 7.38
C TYR A 48 16.23 29.17 7.77
N ARG A 49 17.16 29.04 8.72
CA ARG A 49 18.24 30.03 8.84
C ARG A 49 19.37 29.63 7.92
N HIS A 50 19.39 30.21 6.72
CA HIS A 50 20.58 30.33 5.90
C HIS A 50 21.75 30.78 6.79
N LEU A 51 22.73 29.90 6.98
CA LEU A 51 24.07 30.31 7.40
C LEU A 51 24.93 30.37 6.13
N PRO A 52 25.53 31.52 5.81
CA PRO A 52 26.43 31.65 4.66
C PRO A 52 27.73 30.86 4.91
N GLY A 53 28.38 30.51 3.81
CA GLY A 53 29.37 29.44 3.69
C GLY A 53 30.48 29.39 4.74
N PHE A 54 30.82 28.16 5.13
CA PHE A 54 32.12 27.80 5.69
C PHE A 54 32.56 26.45 5.10
N PRO A 55 33.71 26.37 4.41
CA PRO A 55 34.31 25.10 4.06
C PRO A 55 35.04 24.55 5.30
N GLY A 56 34.71 23.30 5.68
CA GLY A 56 35.41 22.59 6.76
C GLY A 56 34.89 22.89 8.16
N GLY A 57 33.75 22.29 8.51
CA GLY A 57 33.24 22.26 9.89
C GLY A 57 32.89 20.82 10.28
N THR A 58 33.57 20.30 11.29
CA THR A 58 33.33 19.01 11.92
C THR A 58 31.83 18.78 12.17
N LEU A 59 31.31 17.66 11.63
CA LEU A 59 29.93 17.22 11.78
C LEU A 59 29.52 17.30 13.25
N LYS A 60 28.54 18.14 13.56
CA LYS A 60 27.90 18.15 14.89
C LYS A 60 27.39 16.75 15.20
N SER A 61 27.97 16.16 16.23
CA SER A 61 27.53 14.94 16.92
C SER A 61 25.99 14.87 16.97
N TRP A 62 25.43 13.86 16.31
CA TRP A 62 24.01 13.55 16.35
C TRP A 62 23.62 13.18 17.78
N GLY A 63 22.61 13.86 18.33
CA GLY A 63 22.20 13.71 19.73
C GLY A 63 21.66 12.32 20.08
N ILE A 64 21.74 11.99 21.37
CA ILE A 64 21.33 10.73 22.03
C ILE A 64 19.96 10.17 21.59
N ALA A 65 19.06 11.00 21.04
CA ALA A 65 17.75 10.60 20.52
C ALA A 65 17.76 9.82 19.19
N THR A 66 18.84 9.88 18.40
CA THR A 66 18.91 9.18 17.10
C THR A 66 19.27 7.70 17.24
N LEU A 67 20.00 7.34 18.30
CA LEU A 67 20.39 5.96 18.60
C LEU A 67 19.18 5.04 18.91
N PRO A 68 18.20 5.43 19.76
CA PRO A 68 16.97 4.67 19.95
C PRO A 68 16.15 4.51 18.66
N GLN A 69 16.11 5.55 17.82
CA GLN A 69 15.34 5.52 16.57
C GLN A 69 16.00 4.62 15.52
N ALA A 70 17.32 4.69 15.36
CA ALA A 70 18.08 3.79 14.51
C ALA A 70 18.01 2.34 15.00
N TRP A 71 18.04 2.13 16.32
CA TRP A 71 17.83 0.82 16.93
C TRP A 71 16.43 0.26 16.63
N LEU A 72 15.37 1.06 16.85
CA LEU A 72 13.99 0.67 16.55
C LEU A 72 13.82 0.32 15.07
N ARG A 73 14.40 1.14 14.18
CA ARG A 73 14.41 0.91 12.73
C ARG A 73 15.11 -0.38 12.35
N ARG A 74 16.30 -0.62 12.91
CA ARG A 74 17.13 -1.78 12.64
C ARG A 74 16.53 -3.09 13.14
N TYR A 75 15.88 -3.11 14.30
CA TYR A 75 15.46 -4.37 14.92
C TYR A 75 13.98 -4.68 14.78
N LEU A 76 13.12 -3.65 14.69
CA LEU A 76 11.67 -3.81 14.79
C LEU A 76 10.92 -3.36 13.53
N THR A 77 11.09 -2.14 13.03
CA THR A 77 10.15 -1.62 12.00
C THR A 77 10.49 -2.02 10.56
N ILE A 78 11.78 -2.04 10.19
CA ILE A 78 12.21 -2.31 8.81
C ILE A 78 12.38 -3.80 8.50
N PRO A 79 12.96 -4.64 9.37
CA PRO A 79 13.29 -6.02 9.00
C PRO A 79 12.07 -6.91 8.74
N ALA A 80 12.29 -7.93 7.89
CA ALA A 80 11.38 -9.06 7.74
C ALA A 80 11.33 -9.89 9.03
N THR A 81 10.18 -10.52 9.30
CA THR A 81 9.98 -11.36 10.50
C THR A 81 10.85 -12.60 10.48
N PHE A 82 10.95 -13.28 9.33
CA PHE A 82 11.78 -14.46 9.16
C PHE A 82 12.69 -14.28 7.95
N GLY A 83 14.00 -14.39 8.18
CA GLY A 83 15.01 -14.26 7.12
C GLY A 83 14.90 -12.93 6.37
N THR A 84 14.77 -13.02 5.04
CA THR A 84 14.69 -11.87 4.13
C THR A 84 13.32 -11.70 3.48
N HIS A 85 12.37 -12.61 3.71
CA HIS A 85 11.12 -12.66 2.97
C HIS A 85 10.05 -11.76 3.59
N CYS A 86 9.83 -10.58 3.01
CA CYS A 86 8.73 -9.67 3.37
C CYS A 86 7.81 -9.37 2.17
N SER A 87 8.39 -9.34 0.97
CA SER A 87 7.69 -9.16 -0.29
C SER A 87 7.54 -10.49 -1.03
N GLN A 88 8.52 -11.37 -0.93
CA GLN A 88 8.42 -12.72 -1.47
C GLN A 88 7.52 -13.61 -0.60
N PRO A 89 6.71 -14.49 -1.22
CA PRO A 89 5.95 -15.48 -0.47
C PRO A 89 6.90 -16.51 0.15
N TYR A 90 6.66 -16.84 1.42
CA TYR A 90 7.30 -17.95 2.12
C TYR A 90 6.23 -19.03 2.37
N VAL A 91 6.42 -20.23 1.81
CA VAL A 91 5.47 -21.36 1.92
C VAL A 91 4.03 -20.95 1.54
N GLY A 92 3.90 -20.16 0.46
CA GLY A 92 2.60 -19.71 -0.04
C GLY A 92 1.92 -18.61 0.80
N CYS A 93 2.60 -18.01 1.78
CA CYS A 93 2.07 -16.88 2.56
C CYS A 93 3.00 -15.66 2.48
N THR A 94 2.42 -14.46 2.48
CA THR A 94 3.20 -13.23 2.66
C THR A 94 3.39 -12.97 4.15
N ILE A 95 4.65 -12.77 4.56
CA ILE A 95 5.01 -12.51 5.95
C ILE A 95 5.16 -11.00 6.13
N PRO A 96 4.34 -10.37 7.00
CA PRO A 96 4.48 -8.95 7.31
C PRO A 96 5.84 -8.59 7.92
N PRO A 97 6.23 -7.30 7.97
CA PRO A 97 7.36 -6.83 8.78
C PRO A 97 7.22 -7.20 10.26
N ARG A 98 8.34 -7.23 10.99
CA ARG A 98 8.41 -7.71 12.40
C ARG A 98 7.38 -7.10 13.34
N VAL A 99 7.21 -5.78 13.34
CA VAL A 99 6.21 -5.11 14.20
C VAL A 99 4.81 -5.62 13.90
N GLN A 100 4.45 -5.75 12.62
CA GLN A 100 3.13 -6.25 12.23
C GLN A 100 2.94 -7.71 12.65
N SER A 101 3.96 -8.55 12.41
CA SER A 101 3.94 -9.95 12.85
C SER A 101 3.86 -10.12 14.36
N LEU A 102 4.57 -9.28 15.13
CA LEU A 102 4.49 -9.30 16.59
C LEU A 102 3.10 -8.89 17.07
N THR A 103 2.51 -7.82 16.51
CA THR A 103 1.13 -7.42 16.81
C THR A 103 0.14 -8.54 16.50
N ILE A 104 0.27 -9.18 15.34
CA ILE A 104 -0.56 -10.32 14.95
C ILE A 104 -0.37 -11.51 15.91
N ALA A 105 0.87 -11.83 16.28
CA ALA A 105 1.16 -12.92 17.22
C ALA A 105 0.54 -12.65 18.59
N LEU A 106 0.66 -11.43 19.11
CA LEU A 106 0.02 -11.02 20.37
C LEU A 106 -1.51 -11.12 20.28
N PHE A 107 -2.11 -10.71 19.15
CA PHE A 107 -3.54 -10.86 18.92
C PHE A 107 -3.99 -12.33 18.92
N VAL A 108 -3.24 -13.21 18.25
CA VAL A 108 -3.54 -14.66 18.21
C VAL A 108 -3.40 -15.28 19.60
N VAL A 109 -2.31 -14.98 20.33
CA VAL A 109 -2.09 -15.46 21.70
C VAL A 109 -3.21 -14.99 22.63
N LEU A 110 -3.60 -13.71 22.55
CA LEU A 110 -4.72 -13.18 23.33
C LEU A 110 -6.01 -13.98 23.05
N ASN A 111 -6.36 -14.20 21.78
CA ASN A 111 -7.53 -14.99 21.42
C ASN A 111 -7.46 -16.43 21.95
N LEU A 112 -6.30 -17.09 21.83
CA LEU A 112 -6.11 -18.44 22.36
C LEU A 112 -6.31 -18.49 23.88
N VAL A 113 -5.74 -17.54 24.62
CA VAL A 113 -5.87 -17.45 26.08
C VAL A 113 -7.33 -17.21 26.48
N LEU A 114 -7.98 -16.20 25.88
CA LEU A 114 -9.36 -15.84 26.20
C LEU A 114 -10.37 -16.95 25.82
N CYS A 115 -10.11 -17.71 24.76
CA CYS A 115 -10.93 -18.87 24.41
C CYS A 115 -10.72 -20.08 25.34
N SER A 116 -9.62 -20.14 26.09
CA SER A 116 -9.21 -21.35 26.83
C SER A 116 -9.31 -21.24 28.34
N CYS A 117 -9.52 -20.05 28.91
CA CYS A 117 -9.47 -19.83 30.35
C CYS A 117 -10.84 -19.42 30.94
N SER A 118 -10.92 -19.45 32.27
CA SER A 118 -12.02 -18.84 33.03
C SER A 118 -13.39 -19.49 32.80
N TYR A 119 -13.47 -20.82 32.93
CA TYR A 119 -14.71 -21.58 32.93
C TYR A 119 -15.03 -22.12 34.34
N ARG A 120 -16.25 -21.89 34.81
CA ARG A 120 -16.79 -22.31 36.11
C ARG A 120 -17.90 -23.33 35.90
N PHE A 121 -17.72 -24.52 36.46
CA PHE A 121 -18.72 -25.59 36.39
C PHE A 121 -19.60 -25.59 37.64
N THR A 122 -20.87 -25.93 37.48
CA THR A 122 -21.81 -26.05 38.60
C THR A 122 -22.35 -27.48 38.68
N GLU A 123 -22.41 -28.02 39.90
CA GLU A 123 -23.06 -29.30 40.18
C GLU A 123 -24.58 -29.10 40.29
N GLY A 124 -25.37 -30.00 39.71
CA GLY A 124 -26.84 -29.87 39.68
C GLY A 124 -27.40 -28.93 38.60
N ASN A 125 -26.66 -28.68 37.50
CA ASN A 125 -27.19 -27.93 36.36
C ASN A 125 -28.35 -28.70 35.69
N LEU A 126 -29.53 -28.09 35.65
CA LEU A 126 -30.77 -28.69 35.12
C LEU A 126 -30.77 -28.92 33.61
N TYR A 127 -30.03 -28.09 32.85
CA TYR A 127 -29.97 -28.16 31.39
C TYR A 127 -28.79 -29.01 30.90
N TRP A 128 -27.64 -28.91 31.57
CA TRP A 128 -26.41 -29.61 31.22
C TRP A 128 -25.81 -30.31 32.46
N PRO A 129 -26.34 -31.49 32.84
CA PRO A 129 -25.96 -32.15 34.08
C PRO A 129 -24.50 -32.65 34.08
N LYS A 130 -23.93 -32.96 32.90
CA LYS A 130 -22.54 -33.40 32.76
C LYS A 130 -21.59 -32.20 32.66
N LYS A 131 -20.48 -32.22 33.40
CA LYS A 131 -19.41 -31.19 33.31
C LYS A 131 -18.83 -31.08 31.89
N SER A 132 -18.75 -32.19 31.14
CA SER A 132 -18.32 -32.19 29.74
C SER A 132 -19.27 -31.43 28.80
N ALA A 133 -20.59 -31.54 29.03
CA ALA A 133 -21.59 -30.79 28.26
C ALA A 133 -21.54 -29.30 28.59
N GLN A 134 -21.36 -28.94 29.88
CA GLN A 134 -21.14 -27.54 30.28
C GLN A 134 -19.87 -26.96 29.63
N PHE A 135 -18.79 -27.73 29.59
CA PHE A 135 -17.55 -27.29 28.93
C PHE A 135 -17.75 -27.02 27.44
N LEU A 136 -18.34 -27.98 26.70
CA LEU A 136 -18.63 -27.79 25.28
C LEU A 136 -19.53 -26.58 25.04
N ARG A 137 -20.56 -26.39 25.88
CA ARG A 137 -21.48 -25.25 25.83
C ARG A 137 -20.72 -23.93 25.99
N PHE A 138 -19.92 -23.79 27.04
CA PHE A 138 -19.22 -22.54 27.35
C PHE A 138 -18.13 -22.21 26.33
N VAL A 139 -17.36 -23.21 25.89
CA VAL A 139 -16.37 -23.02 24.81
C VAL A 139 -17.08 -22.58 23.53
N SER A 140 -18.20 -23.23 23.16
CA SER A 140 -18.94 -22.87 21.95
C SER A 140 -19.50 -21.45 22.02
N ASP A 141 -20.05 -21.03 23.16
CA ASP A 141 -20.51 -19.64 23.34
C ASP A 141 -19.35 -18.65 23.24
N ARG A 142 -18.27 -18.90 23.98
CA ARG A 142 -17.07 -18.06 24.00
C ARG A 142 -16.55 -17.83 22.59
N THR A 143 -16.34 -18.90 21.82
CA THR A 143 -15.78 -18.78 20.48
C THR A 143 -16.77 -18.12 19.52
N GLY A 144 -18.07 -18.39 19.63
CA GLY A 144 -19.10 -17.70 18.83
C GLY A 144 -19.13 -16.20 19.06
N ILE A 145 -19.12 -15.78 20.34
CA ILE A 145 -19.17 -14.37 20.73
C ILE A 145 -17.91 -13.62 20.30
N ILE A 146 -16.72 -14.19 20.53
CA ILE A 146 -15.46 -13.56 20.11
C ILE A 146 -15.34 -13.55 18.58
N SER A 147 -15.81 -14.59 17.88
CA SER A 147 -15.85 -14.62 16.42
C SER A 147 -16.70 -13.46 15.89
N LEU A 148 -17.91 -13.28 16.41
CA LEU A 148 -18.80 -12.20 16.00
C LEU A 148 -18.26 -10.81 16.36
N ALA A 149 -17.60 -10.65 17.50
CA ALA A 149 -16.91 -9.41 17.88
C ALA A 149 -15.81 -9.02 16.87
N ASN A 150 -15.20 -9.99 16.20
CA ASN A 150 -14.19 -9.72 15.18
C ASN A 150 -14.78 -9.22 13.84
N PHE A 151 -16.10 -9.31 13.61
CA PHE A 151 -16.72 -8.92 12.33
C PHE A 151 -16.48 -7.46 11.93
N PRO A 152 -16.79 -6.46 12.78
CA PRO A 152 -16.50 -5.07 12.46
C PRO A 152 -15.02 -4.81 12.17
N LEU A 153 -14.13 -5.47 12.91
CA LEU A 153 -12.68 -5.33 12.74
C LEU A 153 -12.20 -5.90 11.39
N MET A 154 -12.76 -7.04 10.96
CA MET A 154 -12.48 -7.60 9.63
C MET A 154 -12.84 -6.61 8.52
N TRP A 155 -14.02 -5.99 8.57
CA TRP A 155 -14.44 -5.03 7.56
C TRP A 155 -13.62 -3.75 7.60
N LEU A 156 -13.38 -3.20 8.80
CA LEU A 156 -12.55 -2.01 9.02
C LEU A 156 -11.18 -2.14 8.34
N PHE A 157 -10.47 -3.23 8.63
CA PHE A 157 -9.14 -3.46 8.08
C PHE A 157 -9.12 -3.90 6.61
N GLY A 158 -10.27 -4.28 6.04
CA GLY A 158 -10.40 -4.74 4.67
C GLY A 158 -10.69 -3.63 3.65
N MET A 159 -11.12 -2.45 4.08
CA MET A 159 -11.52 -1.35 3.19
C MET A 159 -10.34 -0.49 2.72
N ARG A 160 -10.44 0.05 1.49
CA ARG A 160 -9.39 0.92 0.91
C ARG A 160 -9.46 2.35 1.46
N ASN A 161 -10.66 2.81 1.77
CA ASN A 161 -10.93 4.13 2.32
C ASN A 161 -11.36 3.97 3.78
N ASP A 162 -10.35 3.95 4.65
CA ASP A 162 -10.53 3.89 6.10
C ASP A 162 -9.93 5.14 6.74
N VAL A 163 -10.71 5.78 7.62
CA VAL A 163 -10.26 6.94 8.42
C VAL A 163 -9.02 6.58 9.23
N LEU A 164 -8.91 5.34 9.71
CA LEU A 164 -7.77 4.91 10.51
C LEU A 164 -6.49 4.80 9.69
N ILE A 165 -6.55 4.43 8.41
CA ILE A 165 -5.42 4.52 7.48
C ILE A 165 -4.93 5.98 7.44
N TRP A 166 -5.86 6.94 7.32
CA TRP A 166 -5.52 8.36 7.28
C TRP A 166 -5.05 8.93 8.60
N MET A 167 -5.40 8.35 9.75
CA MET A 167 -4.95 8.79 11.07
C MET A 167 -3.60 8.17 11.45
N THR A 168 -3.40 6.88 11.19
CA THR A 168 -2.16 6.16 11.52
C THR A 168 -1.04 6.40 10.50
N GLY A 169 -1.39 6.64 9.23
CA GLY A 169 -0.43 6.84 8.15
C GLY A 169 0.23 5.54 7.67
N TRP A 170 -0.27 4.39 8.12
CA TRP A 170 0.16 3.10 7.61
C TRP A 170 -0.49 2.86 6.24
N GLY A 171 0.24 2.22 5.33
CA GLY A 171 -0.31 1.85 4.03
C GLY A 171 -1.38 0.77 4.12
N PHE A 172 -2.26 0.71 3.11
CA PHE A 172 -3.32 -0.29 2.99
C PHE A 172 -2.80 -1.74 3.12
N GLY A 173 -1.58 -2.02 2.68
CA GLY A 173 -0.95 -3.33 2.86
C GLY A 173 -0.85 -3.80 4.31
N THR A 174 -0.67 -2.87 5.26
CA THR A 174 -0.62 -3.15 6.71
C THR A 174 -2.00 -3.53 7.24
N TYR A 175 -3.02 -2.74 6.91
CA TYR A 175 -4.41 -3.00 7.29
C TYR A 175 -4.89 -4.31 6.68
N ASN A 176 -4.61 -4.56 5.41
CA ASN A 176 -4.94 -5.82 4.74
C ASN A 176 -4.22 -7.03 5.41
N ALA A 177 -3.03 -6.85 5.98
CA ALA A 177 -2.39 -7.91 6.77
C ALA A 177 -3.18 -8.22 8.05
N PHE A 178 -3.69 -7.20 8.74
CA PHE A 178 -4.56 -7.36 9.90
C PHE A 178 -5.90 -8.01 9.52
N HIS A 179 -6.56 -7.54 8.46
CA HIS A 179 -7.79 -8.14 7.92
C HIS A 179 -7.65 -9.66 7.74
N ARG A 180 -6.59 -10.12 7.05
CA ARG A 180 -6.37 -11.55 6.80
C ARG A 180 -6.24 -12.37 8.08
N TRP A 181 -5.59 -11.83 9.11
CA TRP A 181 -5.38 -12.57 10.37
C TRP A 181 -6.59 -12.53 11.30
N VAL A 182 -7.27 -11.38 11.41
CA VAL A 182 -8.54 -11.28 12.13
C VAL A 182 -9.57 -12.24 11.49
N ALA A 183 -9.63 -12.31 10.16
CA ALA A 183 -10.51 -13.26 9.47
C ALA A 183 -10.19 -14.73 9.76
N ARG A 184 -8.92 -15.12 9.73
CA ARG A 184 -8.52 -16.50 10.07
C ARG A 184 -8.90 -16.89 11.49
N VAL A 185 -8.67 -15.98 12.45
CA VAL A 185 -9.02 -16.21 13.86
C VAL A 185 -10.54 -16.31 14.02
N ALA A 186 -11.30 -15.39 13.44
CA ALA A 186 -12.76 -15.39 13.50
C ALA A 186 -13.36 -16.66 12.88
N THR A 187 -12.88 -17.09 11.70
CA THR A 187 -13.34 -18.33 11.07
C THR A 187 -13.01 -19.56 11.92
N LEU A 188 -11.81 -19.65 12.49
CA LEU A 188 -11.45 -20.77 13.37
C LEU A 188 -12.38 -20.83 14.60
N GLN A 189 -12.68 -19.67 15.19
CA GLN A 189 -13.61 -19.55 16.30
C GLN A 189 -15.04 -19.96 15.91
N ALA A 190 -15.50 -19.58 14.72
CA ALA A 190 -16.80 -19.99 14.18
C ALA A 190 -16.85 -21.52 13.95
N VAL A 191 -15.77 -22.13 13.45
CA VAL A 191 -15.68 -23.58 13.31
C VAL A 191 -15.75 -24.29 14.66
N VAL A 192 -15.02 -23.81 15.67
CA VAL A 192 -15.08 -24.38 17.03
C VAL A 192 -16.48 -24.22 17.63
N HIS A 193 -17.14 -23.08 17.39
CA HIS A 193 -18.52 -22.82 17.80
C HIS A 193 -19.50 -23.84 17.17
N SER A 194 -19.52 -23.95 15.84
CA SER A 194 -20.41 -24.87 15.11
C SER A 194 -20.16 -26.33 15.49
N LEU A 195 -18.89 -26.76 15.54
CA LEU A 195 -18.54 -28.12 15.93
C LEU A 195 -18.91 -28.41 17.39
N GLY A 196 -18.68 -27.47 18.30
CA GLY A 196 -18.99 -27.66 19.72
C GLY A 196 -20.49 -27.83 19.98
N TYR A 197 -21.35 -27.01 19.34
CA TYR A 197 -22.80 -27.19 19.40
C TYR A 197 -23.26 -28.49 18.74
N THR A 198 -22.71 -28.83 17.56
CA THR A 198 -23.03 -30.07 16.85
C THR A 198 -22.68 -31.30 17.70
N LEU A 199 -21.48 -31.34 18.28
CA LEU A 199 -21.04 -32.42 19.15
C LEU A 199 -21.87 -32.50 20.43
N MET A 200 -22.25 -31.36 21.02
CA MET A 200 -23.10 -31.33 22.21
C MET A 200 -24.48 -31.93 21.94
N ILE A 201 -25.11 -31.58 20.80
CA ILE A 201 -26.43 -32.11 20.43
C ILE A 201 -26.34 -33.61 20.13
N LEU A 202 -25.35 -34.03 19.33
CA LEU A 202 -25.19 -35.43 18.94
C LEU A 202 -24.82 -36.36 20.10
N SER A 203 -23.95 -35.91 21.01
CA SER A 203 -23.54 -36.71 22.17
C SER A 203 -24.54 -36.69 23.33
N GLY A 204 -25.38 -35.65 23.40
CA GLY A 204 -26.42 -35.50 24.42
C GLY A 204 -27.72 -36.17 24.03
N GLU A 205 -28.32 -35.72 22.93
CA GLU A 205 -29.70 -36.06 22.53
C GLU A 205 -29.78 -36.95 21.28
N GLY A 206 -28.66 -37.11 20.55
CA GLY A 206 -28.57 -38.00 19.39
C GLY A 206 -29.02 -37.37 18.06
N TRP A 207 -29.05 -38.21 17.03
CA TRP A 207 -29.29 -37.78 15.64
C TRP A 207 -30.71 -37.24 15.39
N SER A 208 -31.72 -37.80 16.08
CA SER A 208 -33.11 -37.35 15.96
C SER A 208 -33.27 -35.89 16.39
N SER A 209 -32.69 -35.51 17.53
CA SER A 209 -32.69 -34.11 17.97
C SER A 209 -31.90 -33.20 17.04
N PHE A 210 -30.76 -33.66 16.52
CA PHE A 210 -29.99 -32.89 15.54
C PHE A 210 -30.83 -32.51 14.31
N LEU A 211 -31.64 -33.43 13.79
CA LEU A 211 -32.56 -33.13 12.69
C LEU A 211 -33.62 -32.08 13.07
N VAL A 212 -34.10 -32.09 14.32
CA VAL A 212 -35.00 -31.04 14.82
C VAL A 212 -34.30 -29.68 14.86
N TYR A 213 -33.06 -29.61 15.36
CA TYR A 213 -32.28 -28.37 15.32
C TYR A 213 -32.03 -27.90 13.89
N TRP A 214 -31.82 -28.81 12.93
CA TRP A 214 -31.65 -28.48 11.52
C TRP A 214 -32.87 -27.79 10.89
N THR A 215 -34.08 -28.00 11.44
CA THR A 215 -35.28 -27.26 11.01
C THR A 215 -35.34 -25.82 11.53
N LYS A 216 -34.53 -25.47 12.53
CA LYS A 216 -34.56 -24.13 13.14
C LYS A 216 -33.83 -23.14 12.27
N HIS A 217 -34.50 -22.01 11.99
CA HIS A 217 -34.01 -20.97 11.11
C HIS A 217 -32.60 -20.49 11.46
N TYR A 218 -32.37 -20.17 12.74
CA TYR A 218 -31.07 -19.70 13.22
C TYR A 218 -29.95 -20.74 13.08
N PHE A 219 -30.28 -22.02 13.19
CA PHE A 219 -29.28 -23.10 13.28
C PHE A 219 -28.66 -23.38 11.91
N TRP A 220 -29.48 -23.65 10.88
CA TRP A 220 -28.96 -23.90 9.54
C TRP A 220 -28.31 -22.64 8.93
N ASN A 221 -28.79 -21.43 9.26
CA ASN A 221 -28.11 -20.19 8.88
C ASN A 221 -26.71 -20.07 9.51
N GLY A 222 -26.55 -20.49 10.77
CA GLY A 222 -25.25 -20.56 11.44
C GLY A 222 -24.28 -21.51 10.75
N GLU A 223 -24.74 -22.70 10.37
CA GLU A 223 -23.92 -23.66 9.62
C GLU A 223 -23.53 -23.13 8.23
N ILE A 224 -24.46 -22.50 7.50
CA ILE A 224 -24.14 -21.85 6.22
C ILE A 224 -23.13 -20.72 6.42
N ALA A 225 -23.25 -19.92 7.49
CA ALA A 225 -22.29 -18.87 7.80
C ALA A 225 -20.88 -19.46 8.00
N THR A 226 -20.74 -20.51 8.81
CA THR A 226 -19.44 -21.19 9.04
C THR A 226 -18.88 -21.78 7.74
N ILE A 227 -19.71 -22.42 6.91
CA ILE A 227 -19.29 -22.94 5.60
C ILE A 227 -18.83 -21.79 4.69
N ALA A 228 -19.56 -20.69 4.63
CA ALA A 228 -19.20 -19.52 3.83
C ALA A 228 -17.89 -18.87 4.32
N MET A 229 -17.67 -18.77 5.63
CA MET A 229 -16.42 -18.29 6.23
C MET A 229 -15.22 -19.20 5.91
N CYS A 230 -15.41 -20.53 5.92
CA CYS A 230 -14.39 -21.49 5.49
C CYS A 230 -14.09 -21.36 3.99
N ALA A 231 -15.13 -21.26 3.15
CA ALA A 231 -15.00 -21.06 1.71
C ALA A 231 -14.27 -19.74 1.39
N LEU A 232 -14.57 -18.66 2.13
CA LEU A 232 -13.85 -17.39 2.02
C LEU A 232 -12.35 -17.59 2.21
N LEU A 233 -11.91 -18.33 3.23
CA LEU A 233 -10.49 -18.60 3.44
C LEU A 233 -9.89 -19.49 2.32
N ALA A 234 -10.60 -20.53 1.90
CA ALA A 234 -10.15 -21.46 0.87
C ALA A 234 -9.94 -20.76 -0.48
N PHE A 235 -10.91 -19.98 -0.95
CA PHE A 235 -10.81 -19.23 -2.20
C PHE A 235 -9.86 -18.02 -2.11
N SER A 236 -9.58 -17.55 -0.89
CA SER A 236 -8.57 -16.50 -0.64
C SER A 236 -7.14 -17.02 -0.56
N PHE A 237 -6.91 -18.31 -0.85
CA PHE A 237 -5.57 -18.87 -0.86
C PHE A 237 -4.67 -18.15 -1.86
N TYR A 238 -3.42 -17.89 -1.46
CA TYR A 238 -2.48 -17.06 -2.20
C TYR A 238 -2.30 -17.50 -3.66
N GLY A 239 -2.20 -18.81 -3.91
CA GLY A 239 -2.05 -19.36 -5.26
C GLY A 239 -3.24 -19.04 -6.18
N ILE A 240 -4.46 -19.26 -5.68
CA ILE A 240 -5.70 -19.00 -6.43
C ILE A 240 -5.82 -17.50 -6.71
N ARG A 241 -5.65 -16.67 -5.67
CA ARG A 241 -5.75 -15.22 -5.80
C ARG A 241 -4.72 -14.63 -6.75
N ARG A 242 -3.50 -15.18 -6.80
CA ARG A 242 -2.45 -14.73 -7.72
C ARG A 242 -2.74 -15.13 -9.17
N ALA A 243 -3.27 -16.33 -9.39
CA ALA A 243 -3.57 -16.84 -10.73
C ALA A 243 -4.87 -16.25 -11.30
N HIS A 244 -5.90 -16.09 -10.46
CA HIS A 244 -7.25 -15.70 -10.86
C HIS A 244 -7.81 -14.62 -9.94
N TYR A 245 -7.13 -13.46 -9.89
CA TYR A 245 -7.49 -12.36 -8.99
C TYR A 245 -8.94 -11.87 -9.15
N GLU A 246 -9.42 -11.71 -10.39
CA GLU A 246 -10.79 -11.22 -10.65
C GLU A 246 -11.86 -12.18 -10.14
N MET A 247 -11.67 -13.49 -10.38
CA MET A 247 -12.57 -14.53 -9.88
C MET A 247 -12.56 -14.57 -8.36
N PHE A 248 -11.37 -14.52 -7.75
CA PHE A 248 -11.20 -14.42 -6.31
C PHE A 248 -12.01 -13.23 -5.75
N LEU A 249 -11.87 -12.05 -6.33
CA LEU A 249 -12.50 -10.83 -5.83
C LEU A 249 -14.03 -10.92 -5.85
N VAL A 250 -14.61 -11.41 -6.96
CA VAL A 250 -16.07 -11.57 -7.11
C VAL A 250 -16.61 -12.60 -6.12
N ILE A 251 -15.99 -13.79 -6.04
CA ILE A 251 -16.40 -14.85 -5.11
C ILE A 251 -16.27 -14.36 -3.66
N HIS A 252 -15.19 -13.65 -3.33
CA HIS A 252 -14.97 -13.14 -1.98
C HIS A 252 -16.04 -12.13 -1.57
N ILE A 253 -16.43 -11.20 -2.45
CA ILE A 253 -17.50 -10.24 -2.17
C ILE A 253 -18.85 -10.96 -2.01
N ALA A 254 -19.18 -11.88 -2.92
CA ALA A 254 -20.45 -12.61 -2.86
C ALA A 254 -20.58 -13.44 -1.57
N LEU A 255 -19.53 -14.18 -1.20
CA LEU A 255 -19.51 -14.96 0.05
C LEU A 255 -19.49 -14.06 1.31
N SER A 256 -18.88 -12.87 1.24
CA SER A 256 -18.91 -11.91 2.35
C SER A 256 -20.33 -11.38 2.60
N ILE A 257 -21.08 -11.07 1.53
CA ILE A 257 -22.49 -10.67 1.63
C ILE A 257 -23.33 -11.82 2.17
N ALA A 258 -23.14 -13.04 1.64
CA ALA A 258 -23.83 -14.23 2.11
C ALA A 258 -23.56 -14.48 3.61
N THR A 259 -22.30 -14.33 4.06
CA THR A 259 -21.92 -14.48 5.46
C THR A 259 -22.62 -13.46 6.37
N LEU A 260 -22.69 -12.18 5.98
CA LEU A 260 -23.41 -11.18 6.77
C LEU A 260 -24.91 -11.45 6.80
N TRP A 261 -25.49 -11.85 5.67
CA TRP A 261 -26.91 -12.20 5.57
C TRP A 261 -27.27 -13.39 6.45
N THR A 262 -26.52 -14.49 6.35
CA THR A 262 -26.80 -15.68 7.17
C THR A 262 -26.49 -15.43 8.64
N MET A 263 -25.46 -14.63 8.97
CA MET A 263 -25.18 -14.26 10.35
C MET A 263 -26.31 -13.43 10.98
N TYR A 264 -26.95 -12.54 10.22
CA TYR A 264 -28.12 -11.78 10.68
C TYR A 264 -29.24 -12.70 11.15
N TYR A 265 -29.58 -13.71 10.34
CA TYR A 265 -30.61 -14.68 10.70
C TYR A 265 -30.15 -15.72 11.73
N HIS A 266 -28.85 -15.98 11.83
CA HIS A 266 -28.29 -16.84 12.88
C HIS A 266 -28.45 -16.22 14.27
N VAL A 267 -28.22 -14.91 14.41
CA VAL A 267 -28.32 -14.23 15.72
C VAL A 267 -29.75 -13.80 16.09
N GLU A 268 -30.72 -14.01 15.20
CA GLU A 268 -32.16 -13.69 15.42
C GLU A 268 -32.77 -14.51 16.58
N ILE A 269 -32.14 -15.62 16.98
CA ILE A 269 -32.53 -16.37 18.18
C ILE A 269 -32.52 -15.51 19.45
N PHE A 270 -31.67 -14.48 19.50
CA PHE A 270 -31.59 -13.57 20.63
C PHE A 270 -32.63 -12.47 20.51
N LYS A 271 -33.45 -12.30 21.56
CA LYS A 271 -34.54 -11.31 21.59
C LYS A 271 -34.00 -9.90 21.33
N ASN A 272 -34.85 -9.06 20.74
CA ASN A 272 -34.58 -7.63 20.48
C ASN A 272 -33.40 -7.32 19.54
N GLY A 273 -32.80 -8.31 18.87
CA GLY A 273 -31.74 -8.08 17.90
C GLY A 273 -30.45 -7.50 18.53
N GLU A 274 -30.18 -7.80 19.80
CA GLU A 274 -29.06 -7.26 20.57
C GLU A 274 -27.69 -7.47 19.89
N TRP A 275 -27.55 -8.57 19.13
CA TRP A 275 -26.31 -8.94 18.44
C TRP A 275 -26.16 -8.29 17.06
N ASN A 276 -27.19 -7.60 16.56
CA ASN A 276 -27.10 -6.85 15.30
C ASN A 276 -26.10 -5.70 15.38
N ILE A 277 -25.69 -5.29 16.59
CA ILE A 277 -24.63 -4.31 16.83
C ILE A 277 -23.28 -4.72 16.21
N PHE A 278 -23.04 -6.01 15.95
CA PHE A 278 -21.82 -6.48 15.28
C PHE A 278 -21.95 -6.57 13.75
N ILE A 279 -23.18 -6.51 13.23
CA ILE A 279 -23.48 -6.66 11.80
C ILE A 279 -23.59 -5.30 11.12
N TRP A 280 -24.37 -4.38 11.71
CA TRP A 280 -24.60 -3.05 11.13
C TRP A 280 -23.33 -2.23 10.92
N PRO A 281 -22.32 -2.25 11.81
CA PRO A 281 -21.05 -1.59 11.55
C PRO A 281 -20.32 -2.12 10.30
N CYS A 282 -20.39 -3.43 10.01
CA CYS A 282 -19.79 -3.99 8.80
C CYS A 282 -20.42 -3.38 7.54
N VAL A 283 -21.76 -3.30 7.52
CA VAL A 283 -22.51 -2.67 6.43
C VAL A 283 -22.16 -1.18 6.32
N ALA A 284 -22.14 -0.46 7.44
CA ALA A 284 -21.83 0.97 7.48
C ALA A 284 -20.41 1.27 6.95
N ILE A 285 -19.41 0.50 7.39
CA ILE A 285 -18.01 0.62 6.92
C ILE A 285 -17.92 0.34 5.42
N TRP A 286 -18.62 -0.69 4.94
CA TRP A 286 -18.59 -1.05 3.53
C TRP A 286 -19.24 0.03 2.64
N VAL A 287 -20.42 0.53 3.05
CA VAL A 287 -21.12 1.62 2.35
C VAL A 287 -20.28 2.90 2.37
N PHE A 288 -19.71 3.25 3.52
CA PHE A 288 -18.82 4.42 3.64
C PHE A 288 -17.66 4.36 2.65
N ASP A 289 -16.97 3.22 2.55
CA ASP A 289 -15.90 3.04 1.56
C ASP A 289 -16.40 3.28 0.13
N ARG A 290 -17.57 2.74 -0.25
CA ARG A 290 -18.16 2.97 -1.59
C ARG A 290 -18.50 4.43 -1.86
N VAL A 291 -19.06 5.13 -0.86
CA VAL A 291 -19.39 6.56 -0.96
C VAL A 291 -18.13 7.39 -1.15
N VAL A 292 -17.07 7.13 -0.39
CA VAL A 292 -15.79 7.84 -0.55
C VAL A 292 -15.16 7.57 -1.92
N ARG A 293 -15.24 6.33 -2.43
CA ARG A 293 -14.76 6.00 -3.79
C ARG A 293 -15.51 6.79 -4.85
N MET A 294 -16.84 6.83 -4.77
CA MET A 294 -17.65 7.63 -5.68
C MET A 294 -17.30 9.13 -5.58
N GLY A 295 -17.12 9.64 -4.37
CA GLY A 295 -16.68 11.02 -4.13
C GLY A 295 -15.34 11.34 -4.78
N ARG A 296 -14.35 10.43 -4.71
CA ARG A 296 -13.03 10.60 -5.36
C ARG A 296 -13.13 10.61 -6.88
N ILE A 297 -13.96 9.74 -7.45
CA ILE A 297 -14.22 9.71 -8.90
C ILE A 297 -14.85 11.02 -9.38
N LEU A 298 -15.86 11.51 -8.66
CA LEU A 298 -16.52 12.79 -8.96
C LEU A 298 -15.61 14.00 -8.72
N ALA A 299 -14.68 13.91 -7.76
CA ALA A 299 -13.68 14.94 -7.52
C ALA A 299 -12.61 15.00 -8.62
N PHE A 300 -12.31 13.88 -9.28
CA PHE A 300 -11.40 13.86 -10.43
C PHE A 300 -12.06 14.47 -11.68
N SER A 301 -13.34 14.16 -11.92
CA SER A 301 -14.10 14.73 -13.05
C SER A 301 -15.58 14.82 -12.71
N ARG A 302 -16.19 16.00 -12.97
CA ARG A 302 -17.64 16.23 -12.79
C ARG A 302 -18.50 15.33 -13.68
N PHE A 303 -17.99 14.96 -14.85
CA PHE A 303 -18.64 14.05 -15.79
C PHE A 303 -17.76 12.83 -16.01
N PRO A 304 -17.65 11.94 -15.00
CA PRO A 304 -16.59 10.95 -14.95
C PRO A 304 -16.69 9.91 -16.09
N LEU A 305 -17.90 9.61 -16.57
CA LEU A 305 -18.14 8.69 -17.70
C LEU A 305 -17.67 9.24 -19.06
N ASN A 306 -17.43 10.55 -19.17
CA ASN A 306 -16.95 11.20 -20.39
C ASN A 306 -15.42 11.39 -20.42
N THR A 307 -14.73 10.99 -19.36
CA THR A 307 -13.26 11.10 -19.26
C THR A 307 -12.61 10.18 -20.30
N LYS A 308 -11.74 10.75 -21.14
CA LYS A 308 -11.01 10.01 -22.17
C LYS A 308 -9.53 9.97 -21.84
N ALA A 309 -8.92 8.82 -22.05
CA ALA A 309 -7.48 8.62 -21.97
C ALA A 309 -6.93 8.32 -23.35
N LEU A 310 -5.89 9.03 -23.76
CA LEU A 310 -5.11 8.65 -24.94
C LEU A 310 -4.14 7.53 -24.54
N VAL A 311 -4.24 6.39 -25.21
CA VAL A 311 -3.44 5.22 -24.92
C VAL A 311 -2.58 4.88 -26.13
N THR A 312 -1.27 4.78 -25.90
CA THR A 312 -0.30 4.38 -26.91
C THR A 312 0.49 3.17 -26.43
N TYR A 313 0.74 2.22 -27.32
CA TYR A 313 1.58 1.06 -27.04
C TYR A 313 2.82 1.10 -27.93
N ASP A 314 3.99 1.00 -27.30
CA ASP A 314 5.25 0.84 -28.01
C ASP A 314 5.72 -0.63 -27.93
N SER A 315 5.84 -1.26 -29.10
CA SER A 315 6.24 -2.65 -29.24
C SER A 315 7.71 -2.88 -28.89
N LYS A 316 8.58 -1.85 -29.02
CA LYS A 316 10.01 -1.96 -28.72
C LYS A 316 10.26 -1.92 -27.20
N SER A 317 9.62 -1.01 -26.48
CA SER A 317 9.71 -0.96 -25.01
C SER A 317 8.76 -1.93 -24.29
N ASN A 318 7.79 -2.50 -25.01
CA ASN A 318 6.68 -3.27 -24.44
C ASN A 318 5.99 -2.51 -23.29
N LEU A 319 5.75 -1.22 -23.52
CA LEU A 319 5.16 -0.29 -22.56
C LEU A 319 3.92 0.37 -23.15
N ILE A 320 2.89 0.51 -22.33
CA ILE A 320 1.72 1.33 -22.63
C ILE A 320 1.90 2.66 -21.90
N ARG A 321 1.79 3.77 -22.64
CA ARG A 321 1.66 5.12 -22.07
C ARG A 321 0.19 5.50 -22.13
N MET A 322 -0.37 5.87 -20.97
CA MET A 322 -1.74 6.33 -20.84
C MET A 322 -1.73 7.78 -20.35
N GLU A 323 -2.29 8.67 -21.15
CA GLU A 323 -2.39 10.11 -20.88
C GLU A 323 -3.86 10.45 -20.60
N VAL A 324 -4.13 11.00 -19.42
CA VAL A 324 -5.48 11.31 -18.97
C VAL A 324 -5.59 12.79 -18.70
N ASP A 325 -6.60 13.44 -19.29
CA ASP A 325 -6.91 14.84 -19.01
C ASP A 325 -7.36 15.01 -17.54
N GLY A 326 -6.56 15.76 -16.79
CA GLY A 326 -6.76 16.10 -15.38
C GLY A 326 -7.22 17.53 -15.15
N THR A 327 -7.56 18.30 -16.19
CA THR A 327 -7.90 19.73 -16.08
C THR A 327 -9.05 20.00 -15.10
N ASN A 328 -10.01 19.07 -14.99
CA ASN A 328 -11.16 19.19 -14.10
C ASN A 328 -10.95 18.58 -12.70
N ASN A 329 -9.73 18.14 -12.38
CA ASN A 329 -9.43 17.47 -11.13
C ASN A 329 -9.38 18.47 -9.96
N LEU A 330 -10.29 18.31 -8.99
CA LEU A 330 -10.37 19.16 -7.81
C LEU A 330 -9.22 18.93 -6.81
N VAL A 331 -8.52 17.79 -6.93
CA VAL A 331 -7.44 17.40 -6.02
C VAL A 331 -6.12 17.38 -6.78
N ALA A 332 -5.28 18.40 -6.56
CA ALA A 332 -3.97 18.50 -7.17
C ALA A 332 -3.17 17.17 -7.01
N PRO A 333 -2.67 16.59 -8.11
CA PRO A 333 -1.87 15.37 -8.05
C PRO A 333 -0.62 15.61 -7.22
N LYS A 334 -0.18 14.60 -6.46
CA LYS A 334 1.06 14.68 -5.69
C LYS A 334 2.03 13.57 -6.11
N PRO A 335 3.35 13.81 -6.01
CA PRO A 335 4.37 12.78 -6.22
C PRO A 335 4.11 11.52 -5.39
N GLY A 336 4.38 10.35 -5.96
CA GLY A 336 4.20 9.04 -5.31
C GLY A 336 2.75 8.61 -5.11
N THR A 337 1.75 9.36 -5.60
CA THR A 337 0.35 8.93 -5.54
C THR A 337 0.00 7.96 -6.67
N TYR A 338 -1.03 7.15 -6.45
CA TYR A 338 -1.53 6.20 -7.45
C TYR A 338 -3.05 6.30 -7.59
N TYR A 339 -3.56 5.82 -8.72
CA TYR A 339 -4.96 5.92 -9.10
C TYR A 339 -5.46 4.57 -9.56
N TYR A 340 -6.68 4.20 -9.17
CA TYR A 340 -7.38 3.05 -9.72
C TYR A 340 -8.05 3.47 -11.02
N ILE A 341 -7.71 2.78 -12.11
CA ILE A 341 -8.20 3.06 -13.45
C ILE A 341 -9.17 1.95 -13.86
N HIS A 342 -10.35 2.36 -14.30
CA HIS A 342 -11.30 1.51 -15.02
C HIS A 342 -11.27 1.85 -16.51
N VAL A 343 -11.44 0.84 -17.37
CA VAL A 343 -11.64 1.03 -18.82
C VAL A 343 -13.08 0.64 -19.14
N LEU A 344 -13.85 1.59 -19.66
CA LEU A 344 -15.30 1.47 -19.82
C LEU A 344 -15.74 0.96 -21.20
N ASP A 345 -14.83 0.90 -22.17
CA ASP A 345 -15.16 0.46 -23.54
C ASP A 345 -15.48 -1.03 -23.65
N ASP A 346 -15.03 -1.83 -22.68
CA ASP A 346 -15.39 -3.24 -22.57
C ASP A 346 -16.39 -3.44 -21.42
N VAL A 347 -17.68 -3.41 -21.76
CA VAL A 347 -18.80 -3.40 -20.79
C VAL A 347 -18.73 -4.59 -19.82
N LEU A 348 -18.28 -5.75 -20.29
CA LEU A 348 -18.16 -6.95 -19.47
C LEU A 348 -17.14 -6.76 -18.32
N TYR A 349 -16.08 -5.98 -18.56
CA TYR A 349 -14.98 -5.79 -17.61
C TYR A 349 -14.92 -4.38 -17.00
N ALA A 350 -15.89 -3.51 -17.28
CA ALA A 350 -15.92 -2.13 -16.79
C ALA A 350 -15.92 -2.01 -15.24
N HIS A 351 -16.33 -3.07 -14.54
CA HIS A 351 -16.29 -3.15 -13.08
C HIS A 351 -14.86 -3.31 -12.52
N GLN A 352 -13.91 -3.78 -13.35
CA GLN A 352 -12.53 -4.01 -12.95
C GLN A 352 -11.79 -2.68 -12.78
N ASN A 353 -10.94 -2.64 -11.75
CA ASN A 353 -10.13 -1.48 -11.45
C ASN A 353 -8.75 -1.92 -10.99
N HIS A 354 -7.74 -1.33 -11.63
CA HIS A 354 -6.35 -1.64 -11.34
C HIS A 354 -5.60 -0.36 -11.00
N PRO A 355 -4.75 -0.38 -9.99
CA PRO A 355 -4.01 0.79 -9.57
C PRO A 355 -2.73 0.96 -10.37
N PHE A 356 -2.46 2.20 -10.74
CA PHE A 356 -1.24 2.62 -11.42
C PHE A 356 -0.70 3.86 -10.75
N THR A 357 0.60 3.85 -10.48
CA THR A 357 1.32 5.00 -9.94
C THR A 357 1.36 6.10 -11.00
N LEU A 358 1.07 7.34 -10.59
CA LEU A 358 1.24 8.51 -11.44
C LEU A 358 2.73 8.66 -11.76
N ALA A 359 3.11 8.66 -13.04
CA ALA A 359 4.49 8.87 -13.44
C ALA A 359 4.85 10.34 -13.34
N HIS A 360 4.03 11.23 -13.92
CA HIS A 360 4.19 12.68 -13.84
C HIS A 360 2.97 13.40 -14.38
N VAL A 361 2.96 14.73 -14.23
CA VAL A 361 1.96 15.63 -14.78
C VAL A 361 2.63 16.48 -15.84
N LEU A 362 2.02 16.54 -17.03
CA LEU A 362 2.38 17.49 -18.07
C LEU A 362 1.50 18.73 -17.90
N GLU A 363 2.11 19.90 -17.87
CA GLU A 363 1.41 21.19 -17.88
C GLU A 363 1.58 21.79 -19.28
N ASP A 364 0.47 22.02 -19.98
CA ASP A 364 0.52 22.69 -21.29
C ASP A 364 0.59 24.19 -21.03
N VAL A 365 1.78 24.77 -21.23
CA VAL A 365 1.93 26.23 -21.31
C VAL A 365 1.60 26.60 -22.74
N ASP A 366 0.44 27.22 -22.95
CA ASP A 366 -0.10 27.61 -24.26
C ASP A 366 0.97 28.17 -25.21
N GLY A 367 1.25 27.42 -26.29
CA GLY A 367 1.66 27.94 -27.59
C GLY A 367 2.93 28.79 -27.69
N SER A 368 4.11 28.17 -27.67
CA SER A 368 5.17 28.58 -28.61
C SER A 368 6.08 27.42 -28.96
N SER A 369 6.33 27.30 -30.26
CA SER A 369 7.38 26.50 -30.88
C SER A 369 8.67 26.53 -30.06
N ILE A 370 9.18 25.36 -29.68
CA ILE A 370 10.61 25.18 -29.42
C ILE A 370 11.31 25.50 -30.75
N MET A 371 11.75 26.75 -30.93
CA MET A 371 12.62 27.12 -32.04
C MET A 371 13.95 26.38 -31.83
N PRO A 372 14.46 25.63 -32.83
CA PRO A 372 15.79 25.07 -32.78
C PRO A 372 16.79 26.22 -33.00
N LEU A 373 17.55 26.58 -31.97
CA LEU A 373 18.72 27.44 -32.15
C LEU A 373 19.86 26.59 -32.73
N SER A 374 20.07 26.76 -34.03
CA SER A 374 21.23 26.26 -34.77
C SER A 374 22.55 26.94 -34.31
N PRO A 375 23.71 26.32 -34.57
CA PRO A 375 24.99 26.67 -33.94
C PRO A 375 25.74 27.76 -34.72
N ILE A 376 26.39 28.68 -34.00
CA ILE A 376 27.42 29.56 -34.59
C ILE A 376 28.63 29.62 -33.65
N THR A 377 29.75 29.12 -34.18
CA THR A 377 31.13 29.31 -33.73
C THR A 377 31.60 30.77 -33.90
N ASP A 378 32.31 31.28 -32.88
CA ASP A 378 33.60 32.01 -32.95
C ASP A 378 33.73 33.18 -31.94
N ARG A 379 34.51 32.90 -30.88
CA ARG A 379 35.61 33.68 -30.28
C ARG A 379 35.56 35.23 -30.34
N SER A 380 35.44 35.89 -29.17
CA SER A 380 36.50 36.71 -28.51
C SER A 380 35.99 37.57 -27.30
N THR A 381 36.62 37.33 -26.14
CA THR A 381 37.12 38.20 -25.02
C THR A 381 36.60 39.65 -24.72
N PRO A 382 36.82 40.20 -23.50
CA PRO A 382 35.76 40.53 -22.52
C PRO A 382 35.68 42.02 -22.10
N LEU A 383 34.59 42.46 -21.47
CA LEU A 383 34.57 43.50 -20.42
C LEU A 383 33.17 43.63 -19.76
N SER A 384 33.16 43.58 -18.43
CA SER A 384 32.06 43.76 -17.47
C SER A 384 31.75 45.25 -17.20
N PRO A 385 30.82 45.63 -16.29
CA PRO A 385 29.57 44.98 -15.84
C PRO A 385 28.35 45.94 -15.88
N SER A 386 27.14 45.42 -16.09
CA SER A 386 25.90 46.16 -15.76
C SER A 386 24.81 45.25 -15.22
N SER A 387 24.45 45.52 -13.95
CA SER A 387 23.12 45.50 -13.32
C SER A 387 21.95 44.76 -13.98
N ASP A 388 21.28 43.99 -13.12
CA ASP A 388 19.84 43.69 -13.07
C ASP A 388 19.15 43.09 -14.31
N ALA A 389 19.15 41.76 -14.34
CA ALA A 389 18.13 40.97 -15.03
C ALA A 389 17.95 39.63 -14.27
N GLY A 390 17.45 39.70 -13.04
CA GLY A 390 17.13 38.55 -12.19
C GLY A 390 15.62 38.33 -12.01
N GLY A 391 14.81 38.69 -13.02
CA GLY A 391 13.35 38.73 -12.89
C GLY A 391 12.55 37.75 -13.74
N GLU A 392 13.08 37.26 -14.88
CA GLU A 392 12.23 36.57 -15.86
C GLU A 392 12.03 35.06 -15.61
N LEU A 393 12.87 34.41 -14.78
CA LEU A 393 12.72 32.96 -14.51
C LEU A 393 11.80 32.66 -13.30
N ASP A 394 11.69 33.58 -12.35
CA ASP A 394 10.81 33.42 -11.18
C ASP A 394 9.34 33.73 -11.49
N GLU A 395 9.06 34.52 -12.54
CA GLU A 395 7.69 34.85 -12.95
C GLU A 395 6.99 33.68 -13.69
N LEU A 396 7.76 32.78 -14.33
CA LEU A 396 7.23 31.56 -14.96
C LEU A 396 6.84 30.47 -13.96
N LEU A 397 7.34 30.53 -12.72
CA LEU A 397 7.06 29.53 -11.68
C LEU A 397 6.08 30.01 -10.61
N ALA A 398 5.69 31.29 -10.62
CA ALA A 398 4.85 31.89 -9.59
C ALA A 398 3.42 32.26 -10.02
N SER A 399 3.04 32.11 -11.29
CA SER A 399 1.66 32.40 -11.73
C SER A 399 0.77 31.15 -11.69
N LYS A 400 0.10 30.93 -10.56
CA LYS A 400 -1.09 30.04 -10.51
C LYS A 400 -2.23 30.70 -11.29
N THR A 401 -2.31 30.41 -12.59
CA THR A 401 -3.52 30.64 -13.37
C THR A 401 -4.47 29.44 -13.21
N PRO A 402 -5.80 29.62 -13.17
CA PRO A 402 -6.74 28.52 -12.88
C PRO A 402 -7.03 27.59 -14.06
N ASN A 403 -6.34 27.76 -15.20
CA ASN A 403 -6.75 27.17 -16.49
C ASN A 403 -5.64 26.39 -17.23
N ALA A 404 -4.48 26.12 -16.63
CA ALA A 404 -3.48 25.26 -17.26
C ALA A 404 -4.02 23.83 -17.37
N SER A 405 -4.07 23.30 -18.60
CA SER A 405 -4.47 21.91 -18.83
C SER A 405 -3.39 20.98 -18.27
N SER A 406 -3.75 20.23 -17.23
CA SER A 406 -2.84 19.27 -16.59
C SER A 406 -3.15 17.87 -17.12
N THR A 407 -2.20 17.21 -17.77
CA THR A 407 -2.35 15.82 -18.26
C THR A 407 -1.57 14.86 -17.35
N LEU A 408 -2.26 13.87 -16.79
CA LEU A 408 -1.64 12.83 -15.97
C LEU A 408 -1.11 11.71 -16.86
N VAL A 409 0.15 11.31 -16.65
CA VAL A 409 0.81 10.25 -17.42
C VAL A 409 1.01 9.01 -16.56
N PHE A 410 0.62 7.85 -17.10
CA PHE A 410 0.80 6.55 -16.49
C PHE A 410 1.59 5.61 -17.40
N PHE A 411 2.49 4.84 -16.79
CA PHE A 411 3.26 3.79 -17.47
C PHE A 411 2.77 2.41 -17.06
N ILE A 412 2.25 1.66 -18.02
CA ILE A 412 1.58 0.38 -17.81
C ILE A 412 2.33 -0.70 -18.59
N ARG A 413 2.76 -1.77 -17.91
CA ARG A 413 3.35 -2.93 -18.58
C ARG A 413 2.26 -3.93 -18.92
N PRO A 414 2.17 -4.41 -20.18
CA PRO A 414 1.26 -5.49 -20.53
C PRO A 414 1.65 -6.80 -19.83
N TYR A 415 0.71 -7.35 -19.06
CA TYR A 415 0.71 -8.70 -18.53
C TYR A 415 -0.56 -9.40 -19.07
N ASP A 416 -1.20 -10.23 -18.24
CA ASP A 416 -2.43 -10.92 -18.58
C ASP A 416 -3.68 -10.10 -18.17
N GLY A 417 -4.86 -10.52 -18.64
CA GLY A 417 -6.14 -9.94 -18.25
C GLY A 417 -6.28 -8.46 -18.65
N PHE A 418 -6.50 -7.58 -17.66
CA PHE A 418 -6.82 -6.17 -17.87
C PHE A 418 -5.80 -5.41 -18.72
N THR A 419 -4.50 -5.52 -18.41
CA THR A 419 -3.46 -4.79 -19.13
C THR A 419 -3.23 -5.34 -20.55
N SER A 420 -3.45 -6.64 -20.77
CA SER A 420 -3.45 -7.25 -22.11
C SER A 420 -4.57 -6.68 -22.98
N ARG A 421 -5.78 -6.52 -22.41
CA ARG A 421 -6.91 -5.92 -23.14
C ARG A 421 -6.64 -4.47 -23.52
N ILE A 422 -6.04 -3.67 -22.62
CA ILE A 422 -5.61 -2.31 -22.96
C ILE A 422 -4.64 -2.33 -24.15
N LYS A 423 -3.63 -3.20 -24.12
CA LYS A 423 -2.71 -3.38 -25.24
C LYS A 423 -3.46 -3.68 -26.54
N SER A 424 -4.38 -4.65 -26.53
CA SER A 424 -5.16 -5.05 -27.71
C SER A 424 -5.91 -3.89 -28.37
N HIS A 425 -6.42 -2.92 -27.60
CA HIS A 425 -7.09 -1.73 -28.13
C HIS A 425 -6.17 -0.74 -28.86
N CYS A 426 -4.86 -0.79 -28.63
CA CYS A 426 -3.89 0.19 -29.16
C CYS A 426 -2.72 -0.48 -29.91
N LEU A 427 -2.88 -1.74 -30.34
CA LEU A 427 -1.83 -2.49 -31.07
C LEU A 427 -1.47 -1.84 -32.41
N LEU A 428 -2.46 -1.29 -33.13
CA LEU A 428 -2.28 -0.77 -34.48
C LEU A 428 -2.07 0.75 -34.52
N HIS A 429 -2.78 1.48 -33.66
CA HIS A 429 -2.73 2.93 -33.60
C HIS A 429 -3.02 3.43 -32.17
N PRO A 430 -2.58 4.66 -31.83
CA PRO A 430 -3.03 5.36 -30.64
C PRO A 430 -4.56 5.42 -30.57
N THR A 431 -5.14 5.04 -29.44
CA THR A 431 -6.60 4.94 -29.27
C THR A 431 -7.05 5.77 -28.07
N LYS A 432 -8.19 6.45 -28.19
CA LYS A 432 -8.83 7.13 -27.06
C LYS A 432 -9.81 6.17 -26.39
N LEU A 433 -9.55 5.80 -25.14
CA LEU A 433 -10.43 4.96 -24.33
C LEU A 433 -11.20 5.80 -23.31
N ARG A 434 -12.44 5.41 -23.03
CA ARG A 434 -13.23 5.95 -21.91
C ARG A 434 -12.76 5.31 -20.63
N VAL A 435 -12.38 6.14 -19.66
CA VAL A 435 -11.82 5.68 -18.39
C VAL A 435 -12.57 6.28 -17.20
N LEU A 436 -12.56 5.56 -16.09
CA LEU A 436 -12.93 6.08 -14.78
C LEU A 436 -11.67 6.15 -13.92
N ILE A 437 -11.39 7.32 -13.36
CA ILE A 437 -10.22 7.53 -12.50
C ILE A 437 -10.69 7.68 -11.06
N GLU A 438 -10.28 6.74 -10.22
CA GLU A 438 -10.54 6.75 -8.78
C GLU A 438 -9.22 7.06 -8.06
N GLY A 439 -9.12 8.23 -7.44
CA GLY A 439 -7.93 8.65 -6.69
C GLY A 439 -7.92 10.15 -6.39
N PRO A 440 -6.78 10.69 -5.91
CA PRO A 440 -5.52 9.99 -5.63
C PRO A 440 -5.59 9.08 -4.39
N TYR A 441 -4.76 8.04 -4.39
CA TYR A 441 -4.45 7.18 -3.24
C TYR A 441 -2.96 7.24 -2.87
N GLY A 442 -2.65 6.76 -1.67
CA GLY A 442 -1.29 6.74 -1.14
C GLY A 442 -0.89 8.04 -0.43
N HIS A 443 0.39 8.13 -0.08
CA HIS A 443 0.97 9.27 0.61
C HIS A 443 2.30 9.64 -0.03
N THR A 444 2.52 10.93 -0.24
CA THR A 444 3.81 11.43 -0.73
C THR A 444 4.86 11.32 0.35
N VAL A 445 5.92 10.56 0.07
CA VAL A 445 7.11 10.54 0.92
C VAL A 445 7.83 11.90 0.77
N PRO A 446 8.16 12.60 1.88
CA PRO A 446 8.82 13.90 1.82
C PRO A 446 10.32 13.72 1.52
N LEU A 447 10.64 13.29 0.30
CA LEU A 447 12.01 12.98 -0.14
C LEU A 447 12.93 14.22 -0.14
N GLN A 448 12.36 15.42 -0.27
CA GLN A 448 13.08 16.70 -0.15
C GLN A 448 13.81 16.89 1.18
N ASN A 449 13.42 16.15 2.24
CA ASN A 449 14.06 16.23 3.55
C ASN A 449 15.38 15.45 3.64
N PHE A 450 15.76 14.74 2.59
CA PHE A 450 16.97 13.93 2.51
C PHE A 450 18.02 14.64 1.66
N THR A 451 19.29 14.47 2.02
CA THR A 451 20.41 15.04 1.26
C THR A 451 20.75 14.15 0.08
N ASN A 452 20.66 12.83 0.27
CA ASN A 452 20.96 11.81 -0.73
C ASN A 452 19.72 10.92 -0.92
N ILE A 453 19.41 10.58 -2.17
CA ILE A 453 18.26 9.73 -2.51
C ILE A 453 18.73 8.64 -3.47
N LEU A 454 18.44 7.39 -3.12
CA LEU A 454 18.66 6.21 -3.96
C LEU A 454 17.31 5.59 -4.33
N PHE A 455 17.00 5.54 -5.62
CA PHE A 455 15.86 4.80 -6.16
C PHE A 455 16.33 3.46 -6.72
N MET A 456 15.86 2.36 -6.11
CA MET A 456 16.04 0.99 -6.62
C MET A 456 14.74 0.56 -7.29
N VAL A 457 14.67 0.67 -8.62
CA VAL A 457 13.42 0.47 -9.37
C VAL A 457 13.52 -0.62 -10.42
N GLY A 458 12.39 -1.29 -10.69
CA GLY A 458 12.30 -2.35 -11.68
C GLY A 458 11.06 -2.25 -12.57
N GLY A 459 11.24 -2.41 -13.89
CA GLY A 459 10.14 -2.33 -14.85
C GLY A 459 9.43 -0.98 -14.80
N THR A 460 8.10 -0.98 -14.66
CA THR A 460 7.29 0.26 -14.56
C THR A 460 7.39 0.95 -13.20
N GLY A 461 8.16 0.41 -12.24
CA GLY A 461 8.47 1.09 -10.98
C GLY A 461 9.19 2.43 -11.17
N ILE A 462 9.73 2.70 -12.36
CA ILE A 462 10.30 4.01 -12.75
C ILE A 462 9.29 5.17 -12.61
N ALA A 463 7.99 4.90 -12.62
CA ALA A 463 6.97 5.93 -12.37
C ALA A 463 7.18 6.64 -11.00
N VAL A 464 7.67 5.93 -9.97
CA VAL A 464 7.91 6.51 -8.65
C VAL A 464 8.95 7.63 -8.70
N PRO A 465 10.21 7.42 -9.13
CA PRO A 465 11.19 8.50 -9.20
C PRO A 465 10.75 9.62 -10.12
N LEU A 466 10.18 9.31 -11.30
CA LEU A 466 9.71 10.34 -12.24
C LEU A 466 8.70 11.30 -11.60
N SER A 467 7.84 10.78 -10.73
CA SER A 467 6.83 11.60 -10.05
C SER A 467 7.43 12.60 -9.07
N HIS A 468 8.64 12.31 -8.58
CA HIS A 468 9.35 13.13 -7.62
C HIS A 468 10.41 14.04 -8.26
N LEU A 469 10.92 13.71 -9.45
CA LEU A 469 12.08 14.37 -10.09
C LEU A 469 11.96 15.89 -10.12
N ALA A 470 10.87 16.43 -10.67
CA ALA A 470 10.66 17.88 -10.79
C ALA A 470 10.71 18.60 -9.42
N SER A 471 10.27 17.90 -8.37
CA SER A 471 10.22 18.45 -7.03
C SER A 471 11.54 18.30 -6.25
N ILE A 472 12.32 17.25 -6.50
CA ILE A 472 13.60 17.03 -5.82
C ILE A 472 14.78 17.70 -6.52
N LEU A 473 14.64 17.98 -7.83
CA LEU A 473 15.62 18.72 -8.62
C LEU A 473 15.27 20.20 -8.80
N SER A 474 14.27 20.73 -8.08
CA SER A 474 14.02 22.17 -8.11
C SER A 474 15.21 22.96 -7.57
N SER A 475 15.37 24.22 -8.01
CA SER A 475 16.43 25.12 -7.52
C SER A 475 16.34 25.39 -6.01
N SER A 476 15.14 25.26 -5.44
CA SER A 476 14.87 25.40 -4.00
C SER A 476 15.17 24.13 -3.18
N SER A 477 15.54 23.02 -3.83
CA SER A 477 15.78 21.74 -3.17
C SER A 477 17.17 21.70 -2.52
N HIS A 478 17.25 21.10 -1.32
CA HIS A 478 18.51 20.83 -0.62
C HIS A 478 19.10 19.46 -0.95
N VAL A 479 18.47 18.72 -1.85
CA VAL A 479 18.98 17.42 -2.32
C VAL A 479 20.28 17.66 -3.09
N GLN A 480 21.33 16.93 -2.70
CA GLN A 480 22.67 17.05 -3.28
C GLN A 480 22.95 15.94 -4.29
N SER A 481 22.38 14.75 -4.07
CA SER A 481 22.59 13.59 -4.94
C SER A 481 21.31 12.76 -5.07
N VAL A 482 20.97 12.42 -6.31
CA VAL A 482 19.88 11.51 -6.67
C VAL A 482 20.47 10.43 -7.56
N LYS A 483 20.48 9.18 -7.07
CA LYS A 483 20.87 8.02 -7.85
C LYS A 483 19.64 7.18 -8.19
N ILE A 484 19.42 6.91 -9.46
CA ILE A 484 18.35 6.02 -9.95
C ILE A 484 19.01 4.79 -10.53
N VAL A 485 18.82 3.64 -9.88
CA VAL A 485 19.20 2.33 -10.41
C VAL A 485 17.96 1.62 -10.91
N TRP A 486 17.86 1.47 -12.22
CA TRP A 486 16.68 0.95 -12.90
C TRP A 486 16.97 -0.35 -13.65
N ALA A 487 16.34 -1.44 -13.20
CA ALA A 487 16.35 -2.71 -13.91
C ALA A 487 15.18 -2.80 -14.90
N VAL A 488 15.49 -2.88 -16.19
CA VAL A 488 14.48 -3.01 -17.27
C VAL A 488 14.84 -4.15 -18.20
N ARG A 489 13.86 -4.66 -18.95
CA ARG A 489 14.09 -5.76 -19.89
C ARG A 489 14.50 -5.25 -21.26
N GLU A 490 13.82 -4.24 -21.77
CA GLU A 490 14.00 -3.68 -23.10
C GLU A 490 14.73 -2.34 -23.05
N TYR A 491 15.76 -2.13 -23.89
CA TYR A 491 16.49 -0.85 -23.93
C TYR A 491 15.58 0.33 -24.31
N ALA A 492 14.67 0.12 -25.26
CA ALA A 492 13.74 1.15 -25.74
C ALA A 492 12.83 1.74 -24.63
N ALA A 493 12.67 1.03 -23.50
CA ALA A 493 11.92 1.55 -22.36
C ALA A 493 12.57 2.82 -21.77
N LEU A 494 13.90 2.95 -21.86
CA LEU A 494 14.63 4.13 -21.42
C LEU A 494 14.18 5.38 -22.15
N VAL A 495 14.22 5.32 -23.49
CA VAL A 495 13.81 6.42 -24.35
C VAL A 495 12.33 6.77 -24.14
N ALA A 496 11.48 5.77 -23.94
CA ALA A 496 10.05 5.97 -23.69
C ALA A 496 9.78 6.65 -22.34
N ALA A 497 10.44 6.23 -21.26
CA ALA A 497 10.21 6.75 -19.91
C ALA A 497 10.75 8.17 -19.70
N PHE A 498 11.90 8.47 -20.29
CA PHE A 498 12.58 9.76 -20.12
C PHE A 498 12.34 10.76 -21.25
N ARG A 499 11.43 10.46 -22.18
CA ARG A 499 11.05 11.36 -23.28
C ARG A 499 10.74 12.78 -22.78
N ASP A 500 10.00 12.88 -21.69
CA ASP A 500 9.56 14.16 -21.11
C ASP A 500 10.55 14.74 -20.08
N PHE A 501 11.64 14.02 -19.80
CA PHE A 501 12.60 14.34 -18.73
C PHE A 501 14.02 14.63 -19.26
N ARG A 502 14.20 14.77 -20.58
CA ARG A 502 15.51 14.98 -21.21
C ARG A 502 16.30 16.14 -20.60
N VAL A 503 15.63 17.25 -20.27
CA VAL A 503 16.27 18.43 -19.64
C VAL A 503 16.78 18.10 -18.24
N LEU A 504 16.03 17.31 -17.48
CA LEU A 504 16.38 16.93 -16.10
C LEU A 504 17.49 15.86 -16.06
N LEU A 505 17.71 15.12 -17.15
CA LEU A 505 18.85 14.20 -17.26
C LEU A 505 20.19 14.93 -17.26
N SER A 506 20.23 16.20 -17.66
CA SER A 506 21.45 17.01 -17.67
C SER A 506 21.81 17.60 -16.30
N ASP A 507 20.98 17.41 -15.26
CA ASP A 507 21.27 17.89 -13.91
C ASP A 507 22.43 17.09 -13.29
N GLU A 508 23.50 17.76 -12.86
CA GLU A 508 24.69 17.14 -12.29
C GLU A 508 24.42 16.36 -10.99
N ARG A 509 23.30 16.63 -10.32
CA ARG A 509 22.89 15.90 -9.10
C ARG A 509 22.28 14.54 -9.42
N LEU A 510 21.90 14.27 -10.68
CA LEU A 510 21.21 13.06 -11.09
C LEU A 510 22.18 12.05 -11.73
N GLU A 511 22.34 10.88 -11.11
CA GLU A 511 23.00 9.72 -11.71
C GLU A 511 21.94 8.68 -12.09
N LEU A 512 21.87 8.30 -13.37
CA LEU A 512 20.97 7.25 -13.86
C LEU A 512 21.75 6.02 -14.31
N GLU A 513 21.56 4.90 -13.61
CA GLU A 513 22.15 3.60 -13.92
C GLU A 513 21.06 2.65 -14.41
N VAL A 514 21.12 2.24 -15.68
CA VAL A 514 20.12 1.41 -16.35
C VAL A 514 20.68 0.02 -16.61
N HIS A 515 20.05 -0.97 -16.00
CA HIS A 515 20.40 -2.38 -16.17
C HIS A 515 19.43 -3.05 -17.14
N VAL A 516 19.90 -3.31 -18.36
CA VAL A 516 19.15 -4.03 -19.40
C VAL A 516 19.36 -5.53 -19.21
N THR A 517 18.27 -6.27 -18.96
CA THR A 517 18.34 -7.66 -18.49
C THR A 517 17.99 -8.74 -19.52
N ARG A 518 17.55 -8.35 -20.73
CA ARG A 518 17.10 -9.30 -21.78
C ARG A 518 17.84 -9.14 -23.10
N GLU A 519 18.27 -7.94 -23.44
CA GLU A 519 18.99 -7.63 -24.69
C GLU A 519 20.47 -7.42 -24.37
N GLU A 520 21.36 -7.93 -25.23
CA GLU A 520 22.75 -7.49 -25.23
C GLU A 520 22.76 -5.99 -25.56
N ALA A 521 23.35 -5.18 -24.69
CA ALA A 521 23.49 -3.75 -24.92
C ALA A 521 24.25 -3.57 -26.25
N LYS A 522 23.61 -2.95 -27.23
CA LYS A 522 24.35 -2.39 -28.35
C LYS A 522 24.98 -1.10 -27.82
N ASP A 523 26.30 -1.05 -27.77
CA ASP A 523 27.06 0.16 -27.43
C ASP A 523 26.85 1.30 -28.45
N ASP A 524 26.08 1.06 -29.51
CA ASP A 524 25.77 2.04 -30.53
C ASP A 524 24.48 2.81 -30.21
N VAL A 525 24.66 4.12 -30.07
CA VAL A 525 23.65 5.20 -29.97
C VAL A 525 23.16 5.53 -28.55
N LEU A 526 24.07 6.08 -27.74
CA LEU A 526 23.70 7.17 -26.83
C LEU A 526 23.84 8.48 -27.63
N ASP A 527 22.74 9.24 -27.76
CA ASP A 527 22.82 10.63 -28.23
C ASP A 527 23.77 11.42 -27.29
N GLU A 528 24.49 12.42 -27.81
CA GLU A 528 25.43 13.26 -27.03
C GLU A 528 24.80 13.92 -25.77
N ASP A 529 23.47 13.93 -25.70
CA ASP A 529 22.63 14.49 -24.63
C ASP A 529 22.53 13.64 -23.34
N MET A 530 23.17 12.46 -23.27
CA MET A 530 22.99 11.49 -22.15
C MET A 530 24.23 11.24 -21.29
N LYS A 531 25.04 12.27 -21.00
CA LYS A 531 26.33 12.14 -20.26
C LYS A 531 26.22 11.56 -18.84
N SER A 532 25.06 11.69 -18.20
CA SER A 532 24.78 11.20 -16.83
C SER A 532 24.22 9.78 -16.76
N VAL A 533 24.02 9.13 -17.92
CA VAL A 533 23.36 7.82 -18.01
C VAL A 533 24.39 6.71 -18.22
N ARG A 534 24.42 5.73 -17.32
CA ARG A 534 25.25 4.53 -17.41
C ARG A 534 24.39 3.33 -17.77
N ILE A 535 24.73 2.62 -18.83
CA ILE A 535 23.99 1.42 -19.27
C ILE A 535 24.84 0.19 -18.96
N MET A 536 24.23 -0.77 -18.27
CA MET A 536 24.85 -2.04 -17.87
C MET A 536 24.04 -3.20 -18.43
N SER A 537 24.70 -4.25 -18.92
CA SER A 537 24.06 -5.44 -19.53
C SER A 537 23.79 -6.59 -18.54
N HIS A 538 23.97 -6.35 -17.24
CA HIS A 538 23.72 -7.32 -16.18
C HIS A 538 22.74 -6.79 -15.14
N ARG A 539 22.19 -7.67 -14.31
CA ARG A 539 21.30 -7.27 -13.20
C ARG A 539 22.05 -6.42 -12.16
N PRO A 540 21.40 -5.45 -11.51
CA PRO A 540 22.02 -4.67 -10.44
C PRO A 540 22.31 -5.54 -9.24
N ASN A 541 23.48 -5.37 -8.64
CA ASN A 541 23.76 -5.92 -7.30
C ASN A 541 23.21 -4.97 -6.24
N VAL A 542 21.94 -5.20 -5.86
CA VAL A 542 21.20 -4.36 -4.91
C VAL A 542 21.95 -4.12 -3.61
N HIS A 543 22.68 -5.13 -3.11
CA HIS A 543 23.38 -5.02 -1.84
C HIS A 543 24.59 -4.10 -1.96
N THR A 544 25.45 -4.34 -2.95
CA THR A 544 26.64 -3.53 -3.21
C THR A 544 26.28 -2.08 -3.51
N THR A 545 25.29 -1.83 -4.37
CA THR A 545 24.83 -0.47 -4.70
C THR A 545 24.38 0.31 -3.46
N ILE A 546 23.61 -0.33 -2.57
CA ILE A 546 23.14 0.32 -1.33
C ILE A 546 24.30 0.56 -0.37
N GLU A 547 25.24 -0.38 -0.28
CA GLU A 547 26.43 -0.25 0.55
C GLU A 547 27.31 0.92 0.09
N GLU A 548 27.63 0.99 -1.21
CA GLU A 548 28.41 2.08 -1.80
C GLU A 548 27.72 3.44 -1.59
N THR A 549 26.43 3.52 -1.92
CA THR A 549 25.67 4.77 -1.77
C THR A 549 25.58 5.21 -0.29
N ALA A 550 25.46 4.27 0.64
CA ALA A 550 25.45 4.58 2.08
C ALA A 550 26.83 5.02 2.59
N GLN A 551 27.91 4.46 2.05
CA GLN A 551 29.28 4.88 2.35
C GLN A 551 29.56 6.29 1.83
N GLU A 552 29.18 6.59 0.58
CA GLU A 552 29.30 7.92 -0.04
C GLU A 552 28.50 8.99 0.72
N ALA A 553 27.26 8.66 1.12
CA ALA A 553 26.45 9.55 1.95
C ALA A 553 27.03 9.75 3.37
N GLY A 554 27.87 8.82 3.84
CA GLY A 554 28.49 8.84 5.16
C GLY A 554 27.46 8.88 6.29
N GLN A 555 27.42 10.01 7.01
CA GLN A 555 26.47 10.26 8.10
C GLN A 555 25.32 11.21 7.71
N GLN A 556 25.24 11.62 6.44
CA GLN A 556 24.13 12.40 5.94
C GLN A 556 22.86 11.55 5.82
N ARG A 557 21.72 12.22 5.62
CA ARG A 557 20.43 11.53 5.49
C ARG A 557 20.30 10.94 4.09
N LEU A 558 20.10 9.62 4.02
CA LEU A 558 19.94 8.85 2.79
C LEU A 558 18.55 8.20 2.77
N ALA A 559 17.75 8.52 1.77
CA ALA A 559 16.50 7.80 1.50
C ALA A 559 16.76 6.69 0.46
N ILE A 560 16.42 5.45 0.80
CA ILE A 560 16.44 4.30 -0.12
C ILE A 560 15.00 3.95 -0.45
N VAL A 561 14.61 4.16 -1.70
CA VAL A 561 13.24 3.90 -2.19
C VAL A 561 13.26 2.71 -3.12
N ALA A 562 12.59 1.62 -2.75
CA ALA A 562 12.48 0.43 -3.58
C ALA A 562 11.09 0.30 -4.22
N CYS A 563 11.03 0.17 -5.54
CA CYS A 563 9.79 -0.10 -6.29
C CYS A 563 10.05 -1.05 -7.46
N GLY A 564 9.71 -2.33 -7.31
CA GLY A 564 10.02 -3.33 -8.33
C GLY A 564 9.72 -4.76 -7.91
N PRO A 565 10.38 -5.76 -8.52
CA PRO A 565 10.20 -7.17 -8.18
C PRO A 565 10.42 -7.44 -6.68
N ALA A 566 9.63 -8.35 -6.11
CA ALA A 566 9.68 -8.68 -4.70
C ALA A 566 11.09 -9.01 -4.17
N LEU A 567 11.91 -9.70 -4.97
CA LEU A 567 13.29 -10.02 -4.61
C LEU A 567 14.15 -8.76 -4.41
N MET A 568 14.01 -7.77 -5.30
CA MET A 568 14.76 -6.52 -5.24
C MET A 568 14.37 -5.72 -3.99
N ALA A 569 13.07 -5.63 -3.69
CA ALA A 569 12.59 -4.96 -2.48
C ALA A 569 13.11 -5.66 -1.20
N ASP A 570 13.06 -6.99 -1.14
CA ASP A 570 13.57 -7.76 -0.01
C ASP A 570 15.09 -7.61 0.18
N GLN A 571 15.86 -7.61 -0.93
CA GLN A 571 17.30 -7.33 -0.90
C GLN A 571 17.60 -5.91 -0.45
N ALA A 572 16.88 -4.91 -0.95
CA ALA A 572 17.06 -3.51 -0.59
C ALA A 572 16.75 -3.25 0.89
N ARG A 573 15.67 -3.85 1.38
CA ARG A 573 15.30 -3.83 2.80
C ARG A 573 16.41 -4.44 3.67
N LYS A 574 16.93 -5.61 3.28
CA LYS A 574 18.01 -6.29 4.02
C LYS A 574 19.28 -5.42 4.07
N ALA A 575 19.73 -4.92 2.92
CA ALA A 575 20.92 -4.09 2.81
C ALA A 575 20.78 -2.79 3.65
N SER A 576 19.60 -2.16 3.63
CA SER A 576 19.32 -0.98 4.45
C SER A 576 19.46 -1.25 5.96
N VAL A 577 18.97 -2.41 6.43
CA VAL A 577 19.10 -2.84 7.84
C VAL A 577 20.55 -3.12 8.20
N GLU A 578 21.33 -3.68 7.28
CA GLU A 578 22.75 -3.93 7.47
C GLU A 578 23.54 -2.62 7.59
N MET A 579 23.25 -1.62 6.76
CA MET A 579 23.89 -0.31 6.83
C MET A 579 23.58 0.42 8.13
N LEU A 580 22.33 0.36 8.61
CA LEU A 580 21.98 0.81 9.96
C LEU A 580 22.81 0.10 11.03
N GLY A 581 23.12 -1.18 10.82
CA GLY A 581 23.94 -1.96 11.72
C GLY A 581 25.43 -1.61 11.73
N ARG A 582 25.93 -1.05 10.63
CA ARG A 582 27.30 -0.55 10.48
C ARG A 582 27.48 0.90 10.94
N GLY A 583 26.43 1.52 11.48
CA GLY A 583 26.49 2.87 12.06
C GLY A 583 26.01 4.00 11.14
N HIS A 584 25.47 3.69 9.96
CA HIS A 584 24.84 4.70 9.08
C HIS A 584 23.44 5.06 9.55
N CYS A 585 23.34 5.80 10.65
CA CYS A 585 22.07 6.12 11.32
C CYS A 585 21.13 7.01 10.49
N GLY A 586 21.63 7.66 9.43
CA GLY A 586 20.87 8.51 8.52
C GLY A 586 20.09 7.76 7.43
N VAL A 587 20.21 6.44 7.31
CA VAL A 587 19.54 5.61 6.30
C VAL A 587 18.07 5.39 6.63
N GLU A 588 17.18 5.67 5.68
CA GLU A 588 15.74 5.38 5.76
C GLU A 588 15.27 4.60 4.54
N TYR A 589 14.57 3.49 4.76
CA TYR A 589 14.03 2.63 3.71
C TYR A 589 12.54 2.88 3.48
N PHE A 590 12.16 3.07 2.23
CA PHE A 590 10.79 3.19 1.76
C PHE A 590 10.52 2.13 0.70
N GLU A 591 9.36 1.47 0.79
CA GLU A 591 8.93 0.47 -0.18
C GLU A 591 7.61 0.88 -0.79
N GLU A 592 7.62 1.13 -2.09
CA GLU A 592 6.42 1.35 -2.89
C GLU A 592 6.08 0.05 -3.60
N SER A 593 5.09 -0.67 -3.08
CA SER A 593 4.66 -1.92 -3.67
C SER A 593 3.17 -2.19 -3.49
N PHE A 594 2.67 -2.95 -4.45
CA PHE A 594 1.28 -3.29 -4.61
C PHE A 594 1.08 -4.77 -4.31
N LYS A 595 0.84 -5.10 -3.03
CA LYS A 595 0.70 -6.48 -2.53
C LYS A 595 -0.79 -6.85 -2.41
N TRP A 596 -1.42 -7.32 -3.49
CA TRP A 596 -2.82 -7.79 -3.48
C TRP A 596 -2.95 -9.20 -2.88
#